data_AF-X6NK34-F1
#
_entry.id   AF-X6NK34-F1
#
_cell.length_a   1.000
_cell.length_b   1.000
_cell.length_c   1.000
_cell.angle_alpha   90.00
_cell.angle_beta   90.00
_cell.angle_gamma   90.00
#
_symmetry.space_group_name_H-M   'P 1'
#
loop_
_entity.id
_entity.type
_entity.pdbx_description
1 polymer ?
#
loop_
_entity_poly.entity_id
_entity_poly.type
_entity_poly.pdbx_seq_one_letter_code
_entity_poly.pdbx_strand_id
1 'polypeptide(L)'
;MGNRTTTQKHPEKSTEQSQHLITPFQALKELPTSLQKSQCVLHKHEILICGGAYERACYSYHTLKNEYKFVCKYPSDVELRGHCVVKLVDNNKDINHITLLSFGSDWKGYNKHTLVMKY
;
A
#
# COMPACT_ATOMS: atom_id res chain seq x y z
N MET A 1 -66.12 -19.34 -40.05
CA MET A 1 -65.26 -18.30 -40.66
C MET A 1 -65.07 -17.21 -39.64
N GLY A 2 -63.83 -16.92 -39.25
CA GLY A 2 -63.49 -15.91 -38.24
C GLY A 2 -62.29 -16.34 -37.40
N ASN A 3 -61.14 -15.73 -37.67
CA ASN A 3 -59.79 -16.21 -37.35
C ASN A 3 -59.41 -16.08 -35.88
N ARG A 4 -58.75 -17.11 -35.32
CA ARG A 4 -58.07 -17.05 -34.02
C ARG A 4 -56.57 -16.91 -34.24
N THR A 5 -56.07 -15.68 -34.09
CA THR A 5 -54.65 -15.34 -34.23
C THR A 5 -53.91 -15.73 -32.96
N THR A 6 -52.99 -16.69 -33.05
CA THR A 6 -52.11 -17.07 -31.94
C THR A 6 -50.81 -16.27 -32.05
N THR A 7 -50.65 -15.25 -31.22
CA THR A 7 -49.38 -14.52 -31.10
C THR A 7 -48.39 -15.37 -30.31
N GLN A 8 -47.36 -15.90 -31.00
CA GLN A 8 -46.21 -16.50 -30.34
C GLN A 8 -45.42 -15.39 -29.62
N LYS A 9 -45.33 -15.46 -28.28
CA LYS A 9 -44.35 -14.69 -27.51
C LYS A 9 -43.03 -15.44 -27.53
N HIS A 10 -42.06 -14.84 -28.21
CA HIS A 10 -40.65 -15.21 -28.11
C HIS A 10 -40.19 -14.97 -26.66
N PRO A 11 -39.48 -15.90 -26.00
CA PRO A 11 -38.82 -15.57 -24.75
C PRO A 11 -37.59 -14.74 -25.09
N GLU A 12 -37.63 -13.46 -24.76
CA GLU A 12 -36.43 -12.63 -24.67
C GLU A 12 -35.58 -13.19 -23.54
N LYS A 13 -34.51 -13.89 -23.91
CA LYS A 13 -33.48 -14.31 -22.98
C LYS A 13 -32.65 -13.07 -22.66
N SER A 14 -33.03 -12.35 -21.60
CA SER A 14 -32.18 -11.32 -21.02
C SER A 14 -30.97 -11.99 -20.39
N THR A 15 -29.91 -12.18 -21.17
CA THR A 15 -28.56 -12.34 -20.62
C THR A 15 -28.20 -11.02 -19.96
N GLU A 16 -28.50 -10.92 -18.66
CA GLU A 16 -27.82 -9.98 -17.77
C GLU A 16 -26.35 -10.42 -17.69
N GLN A 17 -25.56 -10.01 -18.68
CA GLN A 17 -24.12 -9.90 -18.51
C GLN A 17 -23.91 -8.79 -17.48
N SER A 18 -23.75 -9.18 -16.22
CA SER A 18 -23.14 -8.35 -15.20
C SER A 18 -21.73 -8.00 -15.67
N GLN A 19 -21.62 -6.94 -16.45
CA GLN A 19 -20.35 -6.29 -16.75
C GLN A 19 -19.89 -5.68 -15.44
N HIS A 20 -19.15 -6.48 -14.66
CA HIS A 20 -18.48 -6.00 -13.47
C HIS A 20 -17.57 -4.85 -13.91
N LEU A 21 -18.00 -3.61 -13.65
CA LEU A 21 -17.24 -2.41 -13.97
C LEU A 21 -15.92 -2.50 -13.22
N ILE A 22 -14.83 -2.82 -13.92
CA ILE A 22 -13.49 -2.79 -13.36
C ILE A 22 -13.10 -1.31 -13.28
N THR A 23 -13.36 -0.68 -12.14
CA THR A 23 -12.82 0.65 -11.86
C THR A 23 -11.31 0.51 -11.67
N PRO A 24 -10.45 1.33 -12.32
CA PRO A 24 -9.00 1.27 -12.13
C PRO A 24 -8.55 1.45 -10.67
N PHE A 25 -9.42 2.03 -9.85
CA PHE A 25 -9.21 2.21 -8.42
C PHE A 25 -10.17 1.33 -7.62
N GLN A 26 -9.64 0.70 -6.57
CA GLN A 26 -10.39 -0.03 -5.58
C GLN A 26 -10.12 0.61 -4.20
N ALA A 27 -11.17 0.85 -3.43
CA ALA A 27 -11.03 1.28 -2.04
C ALA A 27 -10.44 0.12 -1.21
N LEU A 28 -9.37 0.41 -0.47
CA LEU A 28 -8.70 -0.53 0.44
C LEU A 28 -8.92 -0.09 1.90
N LYS A 29 -8.39 -0.84 2.86
CA LYS A 29 -8.49 -0.49 4.28
C LYS A 29 -7.86 0.88 4.53
N GLU A 30 -8.55 1.69 5.32
CA GLU A 30 -8.06 3.01 5.70
C GLU A 30 -6.77 2.90 6.53
N LEU A 31 -5.93 3.93 6.39
CA LEU A 31 -4.68 4.02 7.12
C LEU A 31 -4.94 4.19 8.63
N PRO A 32 -4.13 3.56 9.50
CA PRO A 32 -4.28 3.71 10.95
C PRO A 32 -3.86 5.10 11.47
N THR A 33 -3.12 5.88 10.67
CA THR A 33 -2.65 7.22 10.99
C THR A 33 -2.54 8.07 9.73
N SER A 34 -2.52 9.39 9.89
CA SER A 34 -2.28 10.31 8.78
C SER A 34 -0.82 10.23 8.34
N LEU A 35 -0.60 10.04 7.05
CA LEU A 35 0.73 9.90 6.46
C LEU A 35 0.99 11.03 5.46
N GLN A 36 2.06 11.78 5.68
CA GLN A 36 2.50 12.85 4.79
C GLN A 36 3.95 12.63 4.40
N LYS A 37 4.24 12.59 3.08
CA LYS A 37 5.59 12.39 2.52
C LYS A 37 6.29 11.10 3.03
N SER A 38 5.51 10.09 3.39
CA SER A 38 6.00 8.79 3.83
C SER A 38 6.80 8.08 2.75
N GLN A 39 7.83 7.36 3.15
CA GLN A 39 8.60 6.51 2.26
C GLN A 39 8.11 5.07 2.37
N CYS A 40 8.02 4.39 1.23
CA CYS A 40 7.49 3.02 1.17
C CYS A 40 8.47 2.07 0.47
N VAL A 41 8.56 0.85 0.97
CA VAL A 41 9.41 -0.21 0.41
C VAL A 41 8.61 -1.49 0.25
N LEU A 42 8.61 -2.06 -0.96
CA LEU A 42 7.98 -3.35 -1.23
C LEU A 42 8.87 -4.50 -0.73
N HIS A 43 8.29 -5.42 0.04
CA HIS A 43 8.91 -6.68 0.41
C HIS A 43 7.89 -7.83 0.36
N LYS A 44 8.03 -8.71 -0.62
CA LYS A 44 7.11 -9.85 -0.84
C LYS A 44 5.66 -9.32 -0.99
N HIS A 45 4.76 -9.75 -0.10
CA HIS A 45 3.35 -9.34 -0.07
C HIS A 45 3.08 -8.18 0.91
N GLU A 46 4.12 -7.49 1.36
CA GLU A 46 4.01 -6.37 2.28
C GLU A 46 4.62 -5.10 1.68
N ILE A 47 3.94 -3.97 1.93
CA ILE A 47 4.48 -2.64 1.70
C ILE A 47 4.87 -2.10 3.07
N LEU A 48 6.16 -1.94 3.32
CA LEU A 48 6.66 -1.24 4.48
C LEU A 48 6.48 0.25 4.28
N ILE A 49 5.93 0.92 5.28
CA ILE A 49 5.67 2.36 5.31
C ILE A 49 6.50 2.91 6.46
N CYS A 50 7.48 3.73 6.16
CA CYS A 50 8.50 4.19 7.11
C CYS A 50 8.25 5.65 7.50
N GLY A 51 7.45 5.89 8.53
CA GLY A 51 7.19 7.23 9.07
C GLY A 51 6.62 8.22 8.04
N GLY A 52 6.78 9.51 8.31
CA GLY A 52 6.32 10.64 7.50
C GLY A 52 6.68 11.97 8.17
N ALA A 53 6.43 13.10 7.51
CA ALA A 53 6.88 14.43 7.96
C ALA A 53 6.52 14.79 9.42
N TYR A 54 5.44 14.20 9.94
CA TYR A 54 4.95 14.36 11.32
C TYR A 54 4.60 13.03 12.00
N GLU A 55 5.00 11.90 11.41
CA GLU A 55 4.69 10.57 11.90
C GLU A 55 5.98 9.76 12.01
N ARG A 56 6.23 9.18 13.19
CA ARG A 56 7.43 8.37 13.44
C ARG A 56 7.14 6.88 13.34
N ALA A 57 5.88 6.47 13.43
CA ALA A 57 5.48 5.09 13.35
C ALA A 57 5.70 4.51 11.96
N CYS A 58 6.23 3.28 11.96
CA CYS A 58 6.38 2.45 10.78
C CYS A 58 5.32 1.36 10.81
N TYR A 59 4.77 1.05 9.64
CA TYR A 59 3.75 0.04 9.45
C TYR A 59 4.13 -0.91 8.31
N SER A 60 3.63 -2.13 8.34
CA SER A 60 3.56 -2.98 7.15
C SER A 60 2.11 -3.05 6.69
N TYR A 61 1.87 -2.91 5.39
CA TYR A 61 0.58 -3.16 4.77
C TYR A 61 0.63 -4.45 3.97
N HIS A 62 -0.12 -5.46 4.39
CA HIS A 62 -0.15 -6.75 3.74
C HIS A 62 -1.16 -6.75 2.57
N THR A 63 -0.66 -6.81 1.34
CA THR A 63 -1.46 -6.62 0.12
C THR A 63 -2.55 -7.67 -0.07
N LEU A 64 -2.29 -8.92 0.30
CA LEU A 64 -3.28 -10.00 0.20
C LEU A 64 -4.33 -10.00 1.33
N LYS A 65 -3.98 -9.46 2.50
CA LYS A 65 -4.85 -9.47 3.69
C LYS A 65 -5.61 -8.17 3.86
N ASN A 66 -5.21 -7.11 3.14
CA ASN A 66 -5.75 -5.76 3.30
C ASN A 66 -5.65 -5.28 4.76
N GLU A 67 -4.50 -5.51 5.39
CA GLU A 67 -4.27 -5.26 6.82
C GLU A 67 -2.99 -4.47 7.06
N TYR A 68 -3.07 -3.51 7.99
CA TYR A 68 -1.91 -2.80 8.51
C TYR A 68 -1.44 -3.43 9.82
N LYS A 69 -0.14 -3.53 9.99
CA LYS A 69 0.51 -3.96 11.22
C LYS A 69 1.53 -2.91 11.65
N PHE A 70 1.51 -2.53 12.92
CA PHE A 70 2.56 -1.71 13.50
C PHE A 70 3.89 -2.47 13.53
N VAL A 71 4.98 -1.80 13.14
CA VAL A 71 6.32 -2.39 13.12
C VAL A 71 7.17 -1.80 14.25
N CYS A 72 7.45 -0.50 14.18
CA CYS A 72 8.29 0.21 15.15
C CYS A 72 8.09 1.72 15.02
N LYS A 73 8.88 2.52 15.75
CA LYS A 73 8.95 3.98 15.59
C LYS A 73 10.40 4.40 15.33
N TYR A 74 10.59 5.44 14.54
CA TYR A 74 11.86 6.17 14.51
C TYR A 74 12.20 6.74 15.90
N PRO A 75 13.49 6.95 16.23
CA PRO A 75 13.92 7.67 17.43
C PRO A 75 13.25 9.05 17.58
N SER A 76 13.19 9.58 18.81
CA SER A 76 12.42 10.80 19.12
C SER A 76 13.06 12.10 18.66
N ASP A 77 14.35 12.05 18.43
CA ASP A 77 15.21 13.11 17.96
C ASP A 77 15.31 13.18 16.43
N VAL A 78 14.68 12.25 15.70
CA VAL A 78 14.74 12.18 14.24
C VAL A 78 13.55 12.88 13.59
N GLU A 79 13.85 13.86 12.73
CA GLU A 79 12.86 14.52 11.87
C GLU A 79 12.84 13.91 10.46
N LEU A 80 11.63 13.65 9.95
CA LEU A 80 11.41 12.89 8.71
C LEU A 80 10.89 13.75 7.54
N ARG A 81 11.08 15.08 7.59
CA ARG A 81 10.55 16.01 6.58
C ARG A 81 11.17 15.86 5.19
N GLY A 82 12.41 15.39 5.11
CA GLY A 82 13.18 15.20 3.86
C GLY A 82 14.04 13.94 3.93
N HIS A 83 13.40 12.81 4.23
CA HIS A 83 14.08 11.52 4.34
C HIS A 83 13.78 10.60 3.16
N CYS A 84 14.73 9.71 2.88
CA CYS A 84 14.65 8.64 1.89
C CYS A 84 14.89 7.32 2.60
N VAL A 85 14.22 6.26 2.14
CA VAL A 85 14.43 4.90 2.62
C VAL A 85 14.71 4.02 1.41
N VAL A 86 15.84 3.32 1.44
CA VAL A 86 16.23 2.38 0.39
C VAL A 86 16.41 0.99 0.96
N LYS A 87 16.02 -0.01 0.19
CA LYS A 87 16.29 -1.41 0.50
C LYS A 87 17.70 -1.75 0.07
N LEU A 88 18.53 -2.22 1.00
CA LEU A 88 19.84 -2.77 0.66
C LEU A 88 19.66 -4.17 0.09
N VAL A 89 20.15 -4.39 -1.13
CA VAL A 89 20.13 -5.70 -1.78
C VAL A 89 21.35 -6.47 -1.28
N ASP A 90 21.11 -7.51 -0.49
CA ASP A 90 22.11 -8.50 -0.15
C ASP A 90 21.98 -9.69 -1.11
N ASN A 91 23.11 -10.27 -1.51
CA ASN A 91 23.19 -11.44 -2.38
C ASN A 91 22.93 -12.75 -1.62
N ASN A 92 22.91 -12.70 -0.29
CA ASN A 92 22.64 -13.87 0.51
C ASN A 92 21.14 -14.20 0.53
N LYS A 93 20.78 -15.28 -0.16
CA LYS A 93 19.39 -15.73 -0.36
C LYS A 93 18.77 -16.36 0.89
N ASP A 94 19.57 -16.70 1.90
CA ASP A 94 19.11 -17.40 3.11
C ASP A 94 18.69 -16.44 4.24
N ILE A 95 18.66 -15.13 3.97
CA ILE A 95 18.30 -14.14 4.97
C ILE A 95 16.78 -13.94 5.01
N ASN A 96 16.16 -14.34 6.13
CA ASN A 96 14.72 -14.15 6.38
C ASN A 96 14.30 -12.69 6.64
N HIS A 97 15.27 -11.79 6.77
CA HIS A 97 15.06 -10.37 7.02
C HIS A 97 15.63 -9.53 5.87
N ILE A 98 15.16 -8.30 5.75
CA ILE A 98 15.75 -7.29 4.87
C ILE A 98 16.41 -6.19 5.69
N THR A 99 17.37 -5.52 5.07
CA THR A 99 18.00 -4.33 5.64
C THR A 99 17.57 -3.11 4.86
N LEU A 100 17.06 -2.11 5.57
CA LEU A 100 16.70 -0.81 5.04
C LEU A 100 17.71 0.23 5.54
N LEU A 101 18.13 1.13 4.65
CA LEU A 101 18.89 2.32 4.99
C LEU A 101 17.97 3.53 4.89
N SER A 102 17.77 4.21 6.01
CA SER A 102 17.01 5.45 6.11
C SER A 102 17.96 6.62 6.33
N PHE A 103 17.86 7.66 5.52
CA PHE A 103 18.73 8.82 5.62
C PHE A 103 18.05 10.06 5.10
N GLY A 104 18.50 11.21 5.58
CA GLY A 104 17.98 12.48 5.10
C GLY A 104 18.30 13.63 6.03
N SER A 105 17.62 14.74 5.79
CA SER A 105 17.70 15.98 6.55
C SER A 105 16.41 16.78 6.37
N ASP A 106 16.29 17.90 7.07
CA ASP A 106 15.29 18.89 6.71
C ASP A 106 15.69 19.64 5.41
N TRP A 107 14.82 20.53 4.95
CA TRP A 107 15.00 21.33 3.74
C TRP A 107 16.12 22.38 3.84
N LYS A 108 16.59 22.69 5.05
CA LYS A 108 17.76 23.56 5.31
C LYS A 108 19.05 22.76 5.46
N GLY A 109 18.98 21.42 5.45
CA GLY A 109 20.11 20.53 5.70
C GLY A 109 20.42 20.28 7.17
N TYR A 110 19.54 20.67 8.11
CA TYR A 110 19.64 20.32 9.53
C TYR A 110 19.00 18.96 9.83
N ASN A 111 19.12 18.49 11.08
CA ASN A 111 18.51 17.24 11.56
C ASN A 111 18.87 16.03 10.70
N LYS A 112 20.15 15.97 10.29
CA LYS A 112 20.67 14.89 9.47
C LYS A 112 20.61 13.58 10.24
N HIS A 113 20.19 12.52 9.57
CA HIS A 113 20.25 11.18 10.14
C HIS A 113 20.66 10.16 9.08
N THR A 114 21.22 9.06 9.55
CA THR A 114 21.45 7.84 8.76
C THR A 114 21.27 6.67 9.71
N LEU A 115 20.29 5.82 9.43
CA LEU A 115 19.81 4.76 10.31
C LEU A 115 19.65 3.48 9.52
N VAL A 116 19.94 2.36 10.18
CA VAL A 116 19.68 1.02 9.64
C VAL A 116 18.46 0.45 10.35
N MET A 117 17.50 -0.05 9.58
CA MET A 117 16.36 -0.81 10.08
C MET A 117 16.45 -2.24 9.55
N LYS A 118 16.33 -3.21 10.45
CA LYS A 118 16.15 -4.63 10.10
C LYS A 118 14.68 -4.97 10.22
N TYR A 119 14.11 -5.55 9.16
CA TYR A 119 12.72 -6.02 9.11
C TYR A 119 12.70 -7.52 8.81
#